data_AF-A0A6N8J9N3-F1
#
_entry.id   AF-A0A6N8J9N3-F1
#
_cell.length_a   1.000
_cell.length_b   1.000
_cell.length_c   1.000
_cell.angle_alpha   90.00
_cell.angle_beta   90.00
_cell.angle_gamma   90.00
#
_symmetry.space_group_name_H-M   'P 1'
#
loop_
_entity.id
_entity.type
_entity.pdbx_description
1 polymer ?
#
loop_
_entity_poly.entity_id
_entity_poly.type
_entity_poly.pdbx_seq_one_letter_code
_entity_poly.pdbx_strand_id
1 'polypeptide(L)'
;MREGYMVISRYSKQCFDLYSSTPRPCCFDDLGLETDVNYFGNNTNVMADILFHRYDLFMEQHMMTYLTTNMNGEELEARYGNRLRSRLRQMCNLIAFSPDSKDKRK
;
A
#
# COMPACT_ATOMS: atom_id res chain seq x y z
N MET A 1 13.82 -17.24 -4.44
CA MET A 1 14.56 -15.96 -4.57
C MET A 1 13.89 -14.96 -5.53
N ARG A 2 13.37 -15.38 -6.70
CA ARG A 2 12.88 -14.45 -7.73
C ARG A 2 11.46 -13.91 -7.47
N GLU A 3 10.58 -14.66 -6.82
CA GLU A 3 9.15 -14.33 -6.82
C GLU A 3 8.74 -13.11 -5.98
N GLY A 4 9.27 -12.94 -4.76
CA GLY A 4 8.92 -11.78 -3.93
C GLY A 4 9.33 -10.44 -4.56
N TYR A 5 10.52 -10.36 -5.14
CA TYR A 5 10.99 -9.16 -5.84
C TYR A 5 10.19 -8.88 -7.11
N MET A 6 9.75 -9.94 -7.82
CA MET A 6 8.87 -9.79 -8.98
C MET A 6 7.52 -9.18 -8.57
N VAL A 7 6.96 -9.55 -7.42
CA VAL A 7 5.70 -8.96 -6.92
C VAL A 7 5.86 -7.48 -6.60
N ILE A 8 6.93 -7.11 -5.90
CA ILE A 8 7.21 -5.68 -5.60
C ILE A 8 7.34 -4.89 -6.91
N SER A 9 8.15 -5.39 -7.86
CA SER A 9 8.35 -4.75 -9.16
C SER A 9 7.04 -4.63 -9.95
N ARG A 10 6.19 -5.67 -9.92
CA ARG A 10 4.89 -5.70 -10.60
C ARG A 10 3.98 -4.57 -10.14
N TYR A 11 3.89 -4.35 -8.84
CA TYR A 11 3.01 -3.33 -8.24
C TYR A 11 3.67 -1.95 -8.12
N SER A 12 4.90 -1.79 -8.59
CA SER A 12 5.61 -0.50 -8.62
C SER A 12 6.08 -0.19 -10.05
N LYS A 13 7.31 -0.58 -10.40
CA LYS A 13 7.97 -0.20 -11.67
C LYS A 13 7.26 -0.70 -12.94
N GLN A 14 6.51 -1.80 -12.86
CA GLN A 14 5.77 -2.34 -14.01
C GLN A 14 4.32 -1.82 -14.07
N CYS A 15 3.95 -0.94 -13.12
CA CYS A 15 2.63 -0.34 -13.05
C CYS A 15 2.55 0.95 -13.89
N PHE A 16 2.96 0.87 -15.15
CA PHE A 16 2.90 1.97 -16.11
C PHE A 16 2.22 1.50 -17.39
N ASP A 17 1.46 2.37 -18.03
CA ASP A 17 0.90 2.09 -19.34
C ASP A 17 2.03 1.91 -20.37
N LEU A 18 1.90 0.86 -21.19
CA LEU A 18 2.94 0.48 -22.14
C LEU A 18 3.10 1.48 -23.28
N TYR A 19 2.06 2.23 -23.61
CA TYR A 19 2.02 3.13 -24.76
C TYR A 19 2.22 4.58 -24.34
N SER A 20 1.61 5.01 -23.24
CA SER A 20 1.69 6.39 -22.77
C SER A 20 2.74 6.62 -21.68
N SER A 21 3.35 5.58 -21.12
CA SER A 21 4.24 5.67 -19.95
C SER A 21 3.60 6.39 -18.76
N THR A 22 2.28 6.46 -18.71
CA THR A 22 1.53 7.05 -17.60
C THR A 22 1.42 6.03 -16.48
N PRO A 23 1.61 6.43 -15.21
CA PRO A 23 1.49 5.51 -14.09
C PRO A 23 0.05 4.98 -13.99
N ARG A 24 -0.08 3.68 -13.76
CA ARG A 24 -1.38 3.05 -13.54
C ARG A 24 -1.73 3.12 -12.04
N PRO A 25 -2.95 3.56 -11.70
CA PRO A 25 -3.40 3.52 -10.32
C PRO A 25 -3.57 2.07 -9.86
N CYS A 26 -3.28 1.82 -8.58
CA CYS A 26 -3.58 0.55 -7.93
C CYS A 26 -4.50 0.75 -6.73
N CYS A 27 -5.36 -0.24 -6.51
CA CYS A 27 -6.19 -0.35 -5.32
C CYS A 27 -5.71 -1.58 -4.52
N PHE A 28 -5.44 -1.40 -3.23
CA PHE A 28 -5.16 -2.50 -2.31
C PHE A 28 -6.27 -2.56 -1.27
N ASP A 29 -6.92 -3.71 -1.18
CA ASP A 29 -8.03 -3.95 -0.26
C ASP A 29 -7.54 -4.63 1.03
N ASP A 30 -8.26 -4.39 2.12
CA ASP A 30 -7.99 -4.95 3.45
C ASP A 30 -6.52 -4.86 3.91
N LEU A 31 -5.91 -3.68 3.77
CA LEU A 31 -4.54 -3.41 4.24
C LEU A 31 -4.43 -3.73 5.73
N GLY A 32 -3.43 -4.53 6.12
CA GLY A 32 -3.15 -4.93 7.49
C GLY A 32 -3.36 -6.42 7.77
N LEU A 33 -4.16 -7.11 6.95
CA LEU A 33 -4.44 -8.54 7.09
C LEU A 33 -3.36 -9.45 6.48
N GLU A 34 -2.43 -8.89 5.70
CA GLU A 34 -1.40 -9.70 5.07
C GLU A 34 -0.45 -10.32 6.10
N THR A 35 0.04 -11.52 5.81
CA THR A 35 0.99 -12.22 6.66
C THR A 35 2.41 -11.76 6.39
N ASP A 36 3.13 -11.54 7.47
CA ASP A 36 4.57 -11.34 7.51
C ASP A 36 5.31 -12.58 6.98
N VAL A 37 6.28 -12.39 6.08
CA VAL A 37 7.03 -13.50 5.47
C VAL A 37 8.45 -13.51 6.01
N ASN A 38 8.87 -14.63 6.61
CA ASN A 38 10.25 -14.83 7.01
C ASN A 38 11.11 -15.23 5.81
N TYR A 39 12.11 -14.40 5.51
CA TYR A 39 13.06 -14.62 4.43
C TYR A 39 14.49 -14.58 4.98
N PHE A 40 15.19 -15.71 4.95
CA PHE A 40 16.55 -15.87 5.51
C PHE A 40 16.69 -15.37 6.97
N GLY A 41 15.66 -15.59 7.79
CA GLY A 41 15.64 -15.18 9.20
C GLY A 41 15.20 -13.74 9.44
N ASN A 42 14.99 -12.94 8.39
CA ASN A 42 14.42 -11.60 8.49
C ASN A 42 12.92 -11.64 8.19
N ASN A 43 12.13 -11.09 9.10
CA ASN A 43 10.71 -10.85 8.86
C ASN A 43 10.55 -9.66 7.89
N THR A 44 9.96 -9.91 6.73
CA THR A 44 9.74 -8.90 5.68
C THR A 44 8.24 -8.74 5.42
N ASN A 45 7.75 -7.50 5.52
CA ASN A 45 6.40 -7.15 5.10
C ASN A 45 6.44 -6.64 3.64
N VAL A 46 6.04 -7.52 2.71
CA VAL A 46 6.04 -7.22 1.26
C VAL A 46 5.14 -6.04 0.92
N MET A 47 4.02 -5.88 1.63
CA MET A 47 3.07 -4.79 1.38
C MET A 47 3.67 -3.43 1.79
N ALA A 48 4.42 -3.39 2.89
CA ALA A 48 5.16 -2.19 3.31
C ALA A 48 6.15 -1.75 2.23
N ASP A 49 6.92 -2.69 1.66
CA ASP A 49 7.87 -2.41 0.58
C ASP A 49 7.20 -1.91 -0.69
N ILE A 50 6.05 -2.49 -1.06
CA ILE A 50 5.25 -2.02 -2.20
C ILE A 50 4.81 -0.58 -1.96
N LEU A 51 4.26 -0.26 -0.78
CA LEU A 51 3.76 1.08 -0.48
C LEU A 51 4.89 2.11 -0.43
N PHE A 52 6.08 1.75 0.06
CA PHE A 52 7.24 2.62 -0.01
C PHE A 52 7.68 2.91 -1.45
N HIS A 53 7.77 1.90 -2.30
CA HIS A 53 8.11 2.13 -3.71
C HIS A 53 7.05 2.96 -4.43
N ARG A 54 5.76 2.72 -4.14
CA ARG A 54 4.68 3.51 -4.73
C ARG A 54 4.67 4.96 -4.24
N TYR A 55 5.06 5.21 -2.99
CA TYR A 55 5.24 6.56 -2.48
C TYR A 55 6.34 7.32 -3.25
N ASP A 56 7.48 6.68 -3.50
CA ASP A 56 8.56 7.29 -4.28
C ASP A 56 8.08 7.62 -5.71
N LEU A 57 7.36 6.68 -6.34
CA LEU A 57 6.73 6.90 -7.66
C LEU A 57 5.59 7.93 -7.65
N PHE A 58 4.91 8.10 -6.53
CA PHE A 58 3.91 9.16 -6.35
C PHE A 58 4.58 10.54 -6.33
N MET A 59 5.72 10.67 -5.65
CA MET A 59 6.45 11.92 -5.58
C MET A 59 7.08 12.30 -6.93
N GLU A 60 7.56 11.31 -7.70
CA GLU A 60 8.21 11.57 -8.99
C GLU A 60 7.23 11.70 -10.15
N GLN A 61 6.18 10.88 -10.18
CA GLN A 61 5.34 10.68 -11.37
C GLN A 61 3.83 10.78 -11.06
N HIS A 62 3.44 11.13 -9.83
CA HIS A 62 2.03 11.18 -9.40
C HIS A 62 1.29 9.83 -9.55
N MET A 63 1.98 8.71 -9.31
CA MET A 63 1.38 7.37 -9.29
C MET A 63 0.36 7.23 -8.16
N MET A 64 -0.92 7.31 -8.51
CA MET A 64 -2.04 7.23 -7.55
C MET A 64 -2.15 5.85 -6.90
N THR A 65 -2.43 5.83 -5.59
CA THR A 65 -2.63 4.60 -4.81
C THR A 65 -3.87 4.74 -3.95
N TYR A 66 -4.77 3.77 -4.03
CA TYR A 66 -6.01 3.70 -3.25
C TYR A 66 -5.94 2.52 -2.29
N LEU A 67 -6.40 2.74 -1.06
CA LEU A 67 -6.28 1.77 0.03
C LEU A 67 -7.60 1.71 0.81
N THR A 68 -7.97 0.51 1.22
CA THR A 68 -9.05 0.26 2.19
C THR A 68 -8.50 -0.57 3.34
N THR A 69 -8.95 -0.27 4.55
CA THR A 69 -8.51 -0.96 5.76
C THR A 69 -9.57 -0.83 6.85
N ASN A 70 -9.65 -1.85 7.70
CA ASN A 70 -10.45 -1.81 8.92
C ASN A 70 -9.66 -1.24 10.10
N MET A 71 -8.38 -0.92 9.92
CA MET A 71 -7.50 -0.41 10.96
C MET A 71 -7.57 1.12 11.07
N ASN A 72 -7.46 1.61 12.29
CA ASN A 72 -7.29 3.03 12.56
C ASN A 72 -5.81 3.46 12.36
N GLY A 73 -5.54 4.76 12.54
CA GLY A 73 -4.20 5.30 12.33
C GLY A 73 -3.13 4.79 13.30
N GLU A 74 -3.50 4.42 14.53
CA GLU A 74 -2.57 3.87 15.53
C GLU A 74 -2.25 2.41 15.25
N GLU A 75 -3.26 1.62 14.85
CA GLU A 75 -3.09 0.23 14.42
C GLU A 75 -2.22 0.12 13.16
N LEU A 76 -2.42 1.03 12.19
CA LEU A 76 -1.54 1.15 11.03
C LEU A 76 -0.08 1.48 11.42
N GLU A 77 0.11 2.35 12.41
CA GLU A 77 1.45 2.66 12.93
C GLU A 77 2.09 1.44 13.59
N ALA A 78 1.33 0.72 14.41
CA ALA A 78 1.81 -0.49 15.06
C ALA A 78 2.18 -1.58 14.05
N ARG A 79 1.40 -1.72 12.97
CA ARG A 79 1.62 -2.75 11.93
C ARG A 79 2.81 -2.43 11.02
N TYR A 80 2.93 -1.18 10.56
CA TYR A 80 3.89 -0.81 9.50
C TYR A 80 4.95 0.20 9.91
N GLY A 81 4.86 0.75 11.12
CA GLY A 81 5.72 1.78 11.64
C GLY A 81 5.32 3.21 11.23
N ASN A 82 5.77 4.16 12.03
CA ASN A 82 5.49 5.60 11.86
C ASN A 82 5.89 6.13 10.47
N ARG A 83 6.98 5.61 9.90
CA ARG A 83 7.48 6.04 8.59
C ARG A 83 6.46 5.80 7.47
N LEU A 84 5.81 4.63 7.47
CA LEU A 84 4.79 4.34 6.45
C LEU A 84 3.51 5.14 6.70
N ARG A 85 3.08 5.26 7.98
CA ARG A 85 1.94 6.11 8.36
C ARG A 85 2.11 7.56 7.87
N SER A 86 3.30 8.15 8.05
CA SER A 86 3.60 9.51 7.59
C SER A 86 3.51 9.64 6.07
N ARG A 87 4.01 8.66 5.32
CA ARG A 87 3.95 8.64 3.85
C ARG A 87 2.52 8.48 3.34
N LEU A 88 1.72 7.61 3.97
CA LEU A 88 0.30 7.44 3.67
C LEU A 88 -0.48 8.74 3.83
N ARG A 89 -0.20 9.52 4.88
CA ARG A 89 -0.81 10.85 5.08
C ARG A 89 -0.44 11.86 3.98
N GLN A 90 0.71 11.70 3.32
CA GLN A 90 1.14 12.60 2.25
C GLN A 90 0.57 12.20 0.89
N MET A 91 0.42 10.89 0.61
CA MET A 91 -0.02 10.41 -0.70
C MET A 91 -1.52 10.07 -0.80
N CYS A 92 -2.23 9.95 0.33
CA CYS A 92 -3.65 9.58 0.36
C CYS A 92 -4.50 10.62 1.09
N ASN A 93 -5.73 10.79 0.59
CA ASN A 93 -6.79 11.46 1.33
C ASN A 93 -7.48 10.45 2.25
N LEU A 94 -7.59 10.77 3.54
CA LEU A 94 -8.25 9.90 4.52
C LEU A 94 -9.77 10.10 4.47
N ILE A 95 -10.50 9.02 4.19
CA ILE A 95 -11.96 8.97 4.29
C ILE A 95 -12.30 7.94 5.35
N ALA A 96 -12.79 8.40 6.50
CA ALA A 96 -13.18 7.54 7.61
C ALA A 96 -14.71 7.41 7.66
N PHE A 97 -15.20 6.19 7.91
CA PHE A 97 -16.61 5.94 8.18
C PHE A 97 -16.85 5.88 9.69
N SER A 98 -18.00 6.39 10.14
CA SER A 98 -18.41 6.24 11.54
C SER A 98 -18.61 4.74 11.86
N PRO A 99 -18.27 4.27 13.08
CA PRO A 99 -18.62 2.93 13.54
C PRO A 99 -20.12 2.62 13.45
N ASP A 100 -20.96 3.65 13.56
CA ASP A 100 -22.42 3.54 13.44
C ASP A 100 -22.92 3.55 11.98
N SER A 101 -22.01 3.62 11.00
CA SER A 101 -22.38 3.58 9.59
C SER A 101 -23.03 2.23 9.26
N LYS A 102 -24.22 2.28 8.67
CA LYS A 102 -24.91 1.08 8.17
C LYS A 102 -24.02 0.33 7.19
N ASP A 103 -24.06 -1.00 7.26
CA ASP A 103 -23.44 -1.89 6.29
C ASP A 103 -23.95 -1.54 4.88
N LYS A 104 -23.01 -1.23 3.97
CA LYS A 104 -23.28 -0.82 2.59
C LYS A 104 -23.40 -2.00 1.62
N ARG A 105 -23.25 -3.24 2.10
CA ARG A 105 -23.43 -4.48 1.33
C ARG A 105 -24.89 -4.94 1.28
N LYS A 106 -25.80 -4.22 1.94
CA LYS A 106 -27.25 -4.48 1.99
C LYS A 106 -28.04 -3.46 1.18
#